data_AF-A0A060CF94-F1
#
_entry.id   AF-A0A060CF94-F1
#
_cell.length_a   1.000
_cell.length_b   1.000
_cell.length_c   1.000
_cell.angle_alpha   90.00
_cell.angle_beta   90.00
_cell.angle_gamma   90.00
#
_symmetry.space_group_name_H-M   'P 1'
#
loop_
_entity.id
_entity.type
_entity.pdbx_description
1 polymer ?
#
loop_
_entity_poly.entity_id
_entity_poly.type
_entity_poly.pdbx_seq_one_letter_code
_entity_poly.pdbx_strand_id
1 'polypeptide(L)'
;DDGLGFRYEIAGSGELEILREDTEFCIPTPSQAWWIPALGQNHYEHLYKKTPLSAIDTAHTPLTVELPDTTYLAIHEAALYDYGAMNIVPTEYGLQSSITPLSSGIAATVTLPFHAPWRTVIVSDTAAGLWRLQAHAQSQ
;
A
#
# COMPACT_ATOMS: atom_id res chain seq x y z
N ASP A 1 1.27 -7.64 17.85
CA ASP A 1 2.31 -6.64 18.13
C ASP A 1 3.17 -6.31 16.91
N ASP A 2 3.04 -7.06 15.81
CA ASP A 2 3.98 -7.04 14.68
C ASP A 2 3.52 -6.19 13.48
N GLY A 3 2.71 -5.17 13.74
CA GLY A 3 2.17 -4.29 12.71
C GLY A 3 0.95 -3.51 13.15
N LEU A 4 0.44 -2.69 12.23
CA LEU A 4 -0.77 -1.91 12.39
C LEU A 4 -1.65 -2.05 11.14
N GLY A 5 -2.96 -2.01 11.37
CA GLY A 5 -3.98 -1.91 10.34
C GLY A 5 -4.90 -0.74 10.65
N PHE A 6 -5.18 0.09 9.65
CA PHE A 6 -6.17 1.16 9.76
C PHE A 6 -7.05 1.23 8.53
N ARG A 7 -8.24 1.82 8.66
CA ARG A 7 -9.16 2.10 7.55
C ARG A 7 -10.00 3.32 7.85
N TYR A 8 -10.58 3.90 6.81
CA TYR A 8 -11.59 4.95 6.92
C TYR A 8 -12.99 4.34 6.95
N GLU A 9 -13.86 4.88 7.79
CA GLU A 9 -15.28 4.56 7.82
C GLU A 9 -16.08 5.83 7.56
N ILE A 10 -16.89 5.83 6.51
CA ILE A 10 -17.68 6.98 6.09
C ILE A 10 -19.15 6.65 6.38
N ALA A 11 -19.70 7.30 7.40
CA ALA A 11 -21.11 7.19 7.75
C ALA A 11 -21.99 8.03 6.82
N GLY A 12 -23.26 7.66 6.71
CA GLY A 12 -24.25 8.40 5.94
C GLY A 12 -25.14 7.48 5.10
N SER A 13 -25.78 8.07 4.09
CA SER A 13 -26.66 7.37 3.15
C SER A 13 -26.53 8.00 1.76
N GLY A 14 -26.75 7.20 0.72
CA GLY A 14 -26.65 7.64 -0.68
C GLY A 14 -25.32 7.23 -1.31
N GLU A 15 -25.01 7.81 -2.47
CA GLU A 15 -23.78 7.56 -3.20
C GLU A 15 -22.76 8.68 -2.97
N LEU A 16 -21.48 8.31 -2.93
CA LEU A 16 -20.34 9.22 -2.82
C LEU A 16 -19.31 8.88 -3.88
N GLU A 17 -18.81 9.90 -4.57
CA GLU A 17 -17.64 9.77 -5.44
C GLU A 17 -16.37 10.09 -4.66
N ILE A 18 -15.48 9.11 -4.58
CA ILE A 18 -14.15 9.28 -4.01
C ILE A 18 -13.22 9.61 -5.16
N LEU A 19 -12.77 10.87 -5.20
CA LEU A 19 -11.89 11.36 -6.26
C LEU A 19 -10.49 10.75 -6.15
N ARG A 20 -9.94 10.73 -4.93
CA ARG A 20 -8.62 10.18 -4.61
C ARG A 20 -8.53 9.83 -3.13
N GLU A 21 -7.52 9.03 -2.80
CA GLU A 21 -7.13 8.75 -1.42
C GLU A 21 -5.71 9.26 -1.18
N ASP A 22 -5.56 10.12 -0.17
CA ASP A 22 -4.29 10.80 0.15
C ASP A 22 -3.64 10.17 1.40
N THR A 23 -3.71 8.84 1.55
CA THR A 23 -3.06 8.12 2.66
C THR A 23 -1.55 8.14 2.48
N GLU A 24 -0.82 8.59 3.50
CA GLU A 24 0.64 8.71 3.45
C GLU A 24 1.37 7.73 4.38
N PHE A 25 2.57 7.31 3.96
CA PHE A 25 3.51 6.53 4.75
C PHE A 25 4.85 7.27 4.78
N CYS A 26 5.13 7.93 5.90
CA CYS A 26 6.39 8.66 6.10
C CYS A 26 7.48 7.70 6.58
N ILE A 27 8.39 7.34 5.68
CA ILE A 27 9.47 6.39 5.95
C ILE A 27 10.79 7.16 6.11
N PRO A 28 11.61 6.87 7.15
CA PRO A 28 12.87 7.58 7.35
C PRO A 28 13.88 7.25 6.24
N THR A 29 14.78 8.19 5.98
CA THR A 29 15.90 8.01 5.05
C THR A 29 17.22 7.88 5.82
N PRO A 30 18.23 7.14 5.30
CA PRO A 30 18.21 6.35 4.07
C PRO A 30 17.56 4.96 4.27
N SER A 31 16.48 4.67 3.54
CA SER A 31 15.87 3.33 3.49
C SER A 31 16.04 2.70 2.12
N GLN A 32 16.03 1.36 2.07
CA GLN A 32 16.06 0.57 0.84
C GLN A 32 14.70 -0.09 0.59
N ALA A 33 14.28 -0.24 -0.66
CA ALA A 33 13.01 -0.85 -1.02
C ALA A 33 13.18 -2.00 -2.01
N TRP A 34 12.35 -3.04 -1.85
CA TRP A 34 12.11 -4.08 -2.84
C TRP A 34 10.72 -3.91 -3.42
N TRP A 35 10.66 -3.66 -4.72
CA TRP A 35 9.42 -3.30 -5.39
C TRP A 35 9.38 -3.79 -6.82
N ILE A 36 8.17 -3.90 -7.35
CA ILE A 36 7.89 -4.05 -8.77
C ILE A 36 7.15 -2.80 -9.26
N PRO A 37 7.41 -2.34 -10.49
CA PRO A 37 6.68 -1.20 -11.04
C PRO A 37 5.19 -1.53 -11.18
N ALA A 38 4.35 -0.54 -10.88
CA ALA A 38 2.92 -0.61 -11.17
C ALA A 38 2.58 0.14 -12.46
N LEU A 39 1.35 -0.08 -12.96
CA LEU A 39 0.79 0.62 -14.13
C LEU A 39 1.53 0.39 -15.47
N GLY A 40 2.46 -0.57 -15.50
CA GLY A 40 3.14 -1.03 -16.73
C GLY A 40 2.31 -2.02 -17.54
N GLN A 41 2.67 -2.24 -18.82
CA GLN A 41 1.95 -3.15 -19.72
C GLN A 41 1.94 -4.62 -19.25
N ASN A 42 2.89 -5.02 -18.40
CA ASN A 42 3.01 -6.39 -17.92
C ASN A 42 2.40 -6.60 -16.52
N HIS A 43 1.54 -5.68 -16.05
CA HIS A 43 0.85 -5.81 -14.77
C HIS A 43 1.83 -6.16 -13.62
N TYR A 44 1.69 -7.35 -13.03
CA TYR A 44 2.51 -7.83 -11.90
C TYR A 44 3.74 -8.67 -12.32
N GLU A 45 3.94 -8.94 -13.62
CA GLU A 45 4.99 -9.84 -14.12
C GLU A 45 6.34 -9.12 -14.29
N HIS A 46 6.85 -8.57 -13.19
CA HIS A 46 8.13 -7.88 -13.16
C HIS A 46 9.10 -8.52 -12.15
N LEU A 47 10.39 -8.47 -12.47
CA LEU A 47 11.43 -8.78 -11.49
C LEU A 47 11.50 -7.68 -10.45
N TYR A 48 11.62 -8.08 -9.18
CA TYR A 48 11.84 -7.15 -8.08
C TYR A 48 13.13 -6.36 -8.28
N LYS A 49 13.06 -5.06 -7.98
CA LYS A 49 14.20 -4.16 -7.92
C LYS A 49 14.52 -3.88 -6.46
N LYS A 50 15.80 -3.97 -6.07
CA LYS A 50 16.30 -3.39 -4.81
C LYS A 50 16.91 -2.03 -5.11
N THR A 51 16.32 -0.96 -4.59
CA THR A 51 16.80 0.42 -4.80
C THR A 51 16.75 1.21 -3.48
N PRO A 52 17.43 2.36 -3.38
CA PRO A 52 17.05 3.37 -2.39
C PRO A 52 15.58 3.73 -2.50
N LEU A 53 14.94 4.03 -1.37
CA LEU A 53 13.55 4.47 -1.34
C LEU A 53 13.34 5.73 -2.17
N SER A 54 14.33 6.62 -2.21
CA SER A 54 14.32 7.84 -3.03
C SER A 54 14.37 7.58 -4.54
N ALA A 55 14.62 6.34 -4.97
CA ALA A 55 14.72 5.94 -6.37
C ALA A 55 13.56 5.03 -6.81
N ILE A 56 12.53 4.87 -5.97
CA ILE A 56 11.31 4.21 -6.40
C ILE A 56 10.51 5.13 -7.33
N ASP A 57 9.72 4.53 -8.19
CA ASP A 57 8.65 5.19 -8.95
C ASP A 57 7.30 4.68 -8.39
N THR A 58 6.27 4.53 -9.22
CA THR A 58 5.01 3.88 -8.84
C THR A 58 5.24 2.38 -8.60
N ALA A 59 4.92 1.89 -7.41
CA ALA A 59 5.11 0.50 -6.99
C ALA A 59 3.79 -0.21 -6.65
N HIS A 60 3.70 -1.50 -6.96
CA HIS A 60 2.64 -2.35 -6.42
C HIS A 60 2.90 -2.68 -4.94
N THR A 61 1.83 -3.07 -4.24
CA THR A 61 1.93 -3.68 -2.90
C THR A 61 1.83 -5.21 -2.99
N PRO A 62 2.45 -5.98 -2.09
CA PRO A 62 3.21 -5.56 -0.91
C PRO A 62 4.54 -4.86 -1.25
N LEU A 63 4.73 -3.65 -0.74
CA LEU A 63 5.99 -2.91 -0.85
C LEU A 63 6.84 -3.24 0.39
N THR A 64 8.01 -3.84 0.18
CA THR A 64 8.92 -4.19 1.28
C THR A 64 10.02 -3.14 1.41
N VAL A 65 10.28 -2.66 2.61
CA VAL A 65 11.30 -1.66 2.91
C VAL A 65 12.20 -2.12 4.05
N GLU A 66 13.50 -1.89 3.91
CA GLU A 66 14.52 -2.04 4.94
C GLU A 66 14.92 -0.65 5.45
N LEU A 67 14.71 -0.44 6.74
CA LEU A 67 14.98 0.80 7.45
C LEU A 67 16.48 0.97 7.77
N PRO A 68 16.94 2.19 8.15
CA PRO A 68 18.34 2.43 8.48
C PRO A 68 18.88 1.58 9.64
N ASP A 69 18.00 1.16 10.55
CA ASP A 69 18.31 0.31 11.70
C ASP A 69 18.17 -1.19 11.41
N THR A 70 18.05 -1.56 10.12
CA THR A 70 17.87 -2.93 9.62
C THR A 70 16.52 -3.59 9.94
N THR A 71 15.57 -2.84 10.51
CA THR A 71 14.17 -3.30 10.64
C THR A 71 13.51 -3.38 9.27
N TYR A 72 12.63 -4.36 9.08
CA TYR A 72 11.88 -4.56 7.84
C TYR A 72 10.43 -4.18 8.03
N LEU A 73 9.85 -3.51 7.04
CA LEU A 73 8.42 -3.25 6.97
C LEU A 73 7.84 -3.69 5.63
N ALA A 74 6.56 -4.07 5.64
CA ALA A 74 5.77 -4.28 4.44
C ALA A 74 4.49 -3.46 4.48
N ILE A 75 4.28 -2.66 3.45
CA ILE A 75 3.05 -1.90 3.24
C ILE A 75 2.16 -2.69 2.27
N HIS A 76 0.93 -2.97 2.68
CA HIS A 76 -0.06 -3.67 1.86
C HIS A 76 -1.49 -3.25 2.23
N GLU A 77 -2.47 -3.95 1.66
CA GLU A 77 -3.87 -3.79 1.97
C GLU A 77 -4.54 -5.13 2.28
N ALA A 78 -5.71 -5.08 2.92
CA ALA A 78 -6.53 -6.25 3.20
C ALA A 78 -8.03 -5.93 3.07
N ALA A 79 -8.84 -6.96 2.80
CA ALA A 79 -10.28 -6.85 2.55
C ALA A 79 -10.65 -5.85 1.43
N LEU A 80 -9.97 -5.96 0.29
CA LEU A 80 -10.23 -5.14 -0.89
C LEU A 80 -11.54 -5.60 -1.58
N TYR A 81 -12.64 -4.94 -1.23
CA TYR A 81 -13.95 -5.12 -1.84
C TYR A 81 -14.48 -3.76 -2.32
N ASP A 82 -15.08 -3.75 -3.52
CA ASP A 82 -15.78 -2.57 -4.08
C ASP A 82 -14.95 -1.26 -4.07
N TYR A 83 -13.63 -1.38 -4.20
CA TYR A 83 -12.67 -0.27 -4.21
C TYR A 83 -11.47 -0.59 -5.12
N GLY A 84 -10.75 0.43 -5.58
CA GLY A 84 -9.57 0.24 -6.42
C GLY A 84 -8.37 -0.26 -5.62
N ALA A 85 -7.52 -1.08 -6.26
CA ALA A 85 -6.28 -1.56 -5.66
C ALA A 85 -5.30 -0.40 -5.38
N MET A 86 -4.60 -0.47 -4.24
CA MET A 86 -3.60 0.50 -3.83
C MET A 86 -2.25 0.23 -4.49
N ASN A 87 -1.74 1.25 -5.19
CA ASN A 87 -0.33 1.40 -5.52
C ASN A 87 0.33 2.42 -4.58
N ILE A 88 1.65 2.48 -4.57
CA ILE A 88 2.44 3.45 -3.81
C ILE A 88 3.20 4.34 -4.77
N VAL A 89 3.15 5.65 -4.55
CA VAL A 89 3.93 6.65 -5.31
C VAL A 89 4.84 7.44 -4.36
N PRO A 90 6.05 7.84 -4.80
CA PRO A 90 6.91 8.69 -4.00
C PRO A 90 6.37 10.13 -3.97
N THR A 91 6.56 10.80 -2.83
CA THR A 91 6.31 12.24 -2.66
C THR A 91 7.58 12.93 -2.16
N GLU A 92 7.55 14.26 -2.02
CA GLU A 92 8.68 15.01 -1.45
C GLU A 92 9.03 14.56 -0.02
N TYR A 93 8.04 14.09 0.75
CA TYR A 93 8.18 13.79 2.18
C TYR A 93 8.01 12.30 2.53
N GLY A 94 7.82 11.43 1.54
CA GLY A 94 7.64 10.00 1.80
C GLY A 94 6.93 9.28 0.67
N LEU A 95 5.92 8.49 1.05
CA LEU A 95 5.14 7.65 0.14
C LEU A 95 3.66 7.99 0.29
N GLN A 96 2.90 7.90 -0.79
CA GLN A 96 1.46 8.12 -0.78
C GLN A 96 0.74 6.99 -1.52
N SER A 97 -0.47 6.64 -1.06
CA SER A 97 -1.38 5.75 -1.77
C SER A 97 -1.81 6.36 -3.10
N SER A 98 -1.84 5.53 -4.15
CA SER A 98 -2.41 5.87 -5.45
C SER A 98 -3.38 4.77 -5.87
N ILE A 99 -4.67 5.04 -5.70
CA ILE A 99 -5.74 4.09 -6.01
C ILE A 99 -5.89 3.97 -7.50
N THR A 100 -5.90 2.72 -8.00
CA THR A 100 -6.16 2.45 -9.41
C THR A 100 -7.55 3.00 -9.78
N PRO A 101 -7.64 3.99 -10.68
CA PRO A 101 -8.90 4.69 -10.91
C PRO A 101 -9.85 3.87 -11.80
N LEU A 102 -11.13 4.21 -11.72
CA LEU A 102 -12.12 3.82 -12.71
C LEU A 102 -11.81 4.49 -14.06
N SER A 103 -12.47 4.04 -15.13
CA SER A 103 -12.34 4.64 -16.48
C SER A 103 -12.73 6.12 -16.53
N SER A 104 -13.53 6.59 -15.57
CA SER A 104 -13.89 8.00 -15.38
C SER A 104 -12.77 8.85 -14.74
N GLY A 105 -11.73 8.23 -14.19
CA GLY A 105 -10.60 8.89 -13.54
C GLY A 105 -10.74 9.13 -12.04
N ILE A 106 -11.91 8.84 -11.44
CA ILE A 106 -12.09 8.86 -9.98
C ILE A 106 -11.64 7.53 -9.37
N ALA A 107 -11.29 7.53 -8.09
CA ALA A 107 -10.88 6.31 -7.38
C ALA A 107 -12.03 5.31 -7.23
N ALA A 108 -13.22 5.76 -6.81
CA ALA A 108 -14.39 4.89 -6.66
C ALA A 108 -15.71 5.69 -6.60
N THR A 109 -16.82 5.01 -6.94
CA THR A 109 -18.18 5.42 -6.54
C THR A 109 -18.68 4.41 -5.52
N VAL A 110 -19.07 4.87 -4.32
CA VAL A 110 -19.42 3.99 -3.20
C VAL A 110 -20.80 4.31 -2.66
N THR A 111 -21.50 3.30 -2.15
CA THR A 111 -22.75 3.47 -1.39
C THR A 111 -22.44 3.58 0.09
N LEU A 112 -23.06 4.55 0.78
CA LEU A 112 -22.89 4.75 2.22
C LEU A 112 -23.88 3.91 3.06
N PRO A 113 -23.48 3.41 4.25
CA PRO A 113 -22.17 3.58 4.87
C PRO A 113 -21.08 2.74 4.17
N PHE A 114 -19.86 3.29 4.11
CA PHE A 114 -18.74 2.70 3.40
C PHE A 114 -17.52 2.49 4.30
N HIS A 115 -16.83 1.37 4.11
CA HIS A 115 -15.55 1.06 4.74
C HIS A 115 -14.49 0.92 3.67
N ALA A 116 -13.43 1.73 3.75
CA ALA A 116 -12.28 1.54 2.87
C ALA A 116 -11.57 0.20 3.20
N PRO A 117 -10.85 -0.39 2.23
CA PRO A 117 -9.95 -1.51 2.51
C PRO A 117 -8.96 -1.14 3.61
N TRP A 118 -8.54 -2.14 4.39
CA TRP A 118 -7.52 -1.94 5.41
C TRP A 118 -6.19 -1.58 4.76
N ARG A 119 -5.48 -0.63 5.34
CA ARG A 119 -4.07 -0.35 5.05
C ARG A 119 -3.23 -0.91 6.17
N THR A 120 -2.31 -1.77 5.78
CA THR A 120 -1.52 -2.58 6.71
C THR A 120 -0.06 -2.21 6.59
N VAL A 121 0.59 -2.02 7.74
CA VAL A 121 2.04 -1.96 7.85
C VAL A 121 2.46 -3.08 8.80
N ILE A 122 3.11 -4.10 8.26
CA ILE A 122 3.70 -5.18 9.04
C ILE A 122 5.16 -4.82 9.30
N VAL A 123 5.65 -5.04 10.52
CA VAL A 123 7.01 -4.68 10.94
C VAL A 123 7.68 -5.88 11.59
N SER A 124 8.97 -6.09 11.31
CA SER A 124 9.75 -7.19 11.88
C SER A 124 11.25 -6.87 11.86
N ASP A 125 11.98 -7.29 12.90
CA ASP A 125 13.44 -7.16 12.99
C ASP A 125 14.18 -8.01 11.94
N THR A 126 13.50 -8.97 11.31
CA THR A 126 14.09 -9.84 10.28
C THR A 126 13.19 -9.97 9.06
N ALA A 127 13.81 -10.09 7.88
CA ALA A 127 13.08 -10.37 6.63
C ALA A 127 12.29 -11.70 6.70
N ALA A 128 12.84 -12.72 7.39
CA ALA A 128 12.16 -13.99 7.59
C ALA A 128 10.92 -13.86 8.49
N GLY A 129 10.99 -13.00 9.52
CA GLY A 129 9.83 -12.67 10.35
C GLY A 129 8.73 -11.97 9.56
N LEU A 130 9.09 -11.04 8.67
CA LEU A 130 8.14 -10.34 7.80
C LEU A 130 7.37 -11.32 6.91
N TRP A 131 8.07 -12.27 6.28
CA TRP A 131 7.44 -13.30 5.46
C TRP A 131 6.45 -14.17 6.24
N ARG A 132 6.81 -14.57 7.48
CA ARG A 132 5.91 -15.38 8.34
C ARG A 132 4.61 -14.64 8.66
N LEU A 133 4.71 -13.35 8.97
CA LEU A 133 3.56 -12.52 9.32
C LEU A 133 2.63 -12.30 8.13
N GLN A 134 3.20 -12.05 6.93
CA GLN A 134 2.42 -11.93 5.69
C GLN A 134 1.70 -13.25 5.35
N ALA A 135 2.36 -14.39 5.51
CA ALA A 135 1.76 -15.70 5.24
C ALA A 135 0.59 -16.02 6.19
N HIS A 136 0.66 -15.61 7.45
CA HIS A 136 -0.45 -15.76 8.40
C HIS A 136 -1.62 -14.84 8.07
N ALA A 137 -1.35 -13.59 7.68
CA ALA A 137 -2.39 -12.62 7.32
C ALA A 137 -3.24 -13.04 6.10
N GLN A 138 -2.69 -13.85 5.19
CA GLN A 138 -3.41 -14.37 4.02
C GLN A 138 -4.16 -15.68 4.27
N SER A 139 -3.95 -16.32 5.43
CA SER A 139 -4.54 -17.62 5.79
C SER A 139 -5.80 -17.51 6.66
N GLN A 140 -6.20 -16.29 7.00
CA GLN A 140 -7.36 -15.92 7.82
C GLN A 140 -8.39 -15.20 6.94
#